data_AF-A0A7I9WMF9-F1
#
_entry.id   AF-A0A7I9WMF9-F1
#
_cell.length_a   1.000
_cell.length_b   1.000
_cell.length_c   1.000
_cell.angle_alpha   90.00
_cell.angle_beta   90.00
_cell.angle_gamma   90.00
#
_symmetry.space_group_name_H-M   'P 1'
#
loop_
_entity.id
_entity.type
_entity.pdbx_description
1 polymer ?
#
loop_
_entity_poly.entity_id
_entity_poly.type
_entity_poly.pdbx_seq_one_letter_code
_entity_poly.pdbx_strand_id
1 'polypeptide(L)'
;MTSATDHIRAEIEQILLAHPRTRYAKVLEGMKRNLTDAEMADAAVRAGEPVTVERIAEVRRIVSQTLDDHVATRSEAEMQAGLYRELLNYRLSPETRQHVITRLTQLRALDPAVKLTPLGDVRLGANGSTRPEQPEVVCQDCYQVHAGECL
;
A
#
# COMPACT_ATOMS: atom_id res chain seq x y z
N MET A 1 -4.29 10.24 30.47
CA MET A 1 -5.37 10.72 29.57
C MET A 1 -4.81 10.64 28.17
N THR A 2 -5.27 9.68 27.38
CA THR A 2 -4.82 9.46 26.00
C THR A 2 -5.41 10.58 25.14
N SER A 3 -4.60 11.32 24.41
CA SER A 3 -5.06 12.43 23.56
C SER A 3 -5.95 11.89 22.43
N ALA A 4 -6.85 12.71 21.87
CA ALA A 4 -7.64 12.33 20.70
C ALA A 4 -6.75 11.86 19.53
N THR A 5 -5.57 12.46 19.38
CA THR A 5 -4.55 12.05 18.40
C THR A 5 -3.99 10.66 18.69
N ASP A 6 -3.81 10.30 19.97
CA ASP A 6 -3.31 8.98 20.36
C ASP A 6 -4.33 7.88 20.04
N HIS A 7 -5.62 8.18 20.19
CA HIS A 7 -6.70 7.26 19.81
C HIS A 7 -6.73 7.00 18.29
N ILE A 8 -6.61 8.06 17.48
CA ILE A 8 -6.54 7.93 16.02
C ILE A 8 -5.30 7.13 15.61
N ARG A 9 -4.13 7.46 16.18
CA ARG A 9 -2.88 6.73 15.94
C ARG A 9 -3.05 5.24 16.24
N ALA A 10 -3.59 4.90 17.42
CA ALA A 10 -3.78 3.52 17.83
C ALA A 10 -4.73 2.76 16.90
N GLU A 11 -5.83 3.39 16.45
CA GLU A 11 -6.76 2.77 15.51
C GLU A 11 -6.12 2.53 14.13
N ILE A 12 -5.37 3.50 13.61
CA ILE A 12 -4.63 3.34 12.35
C ILE A 12 -3.65 2.18 12.45
N GLU A 13 -2.87 2.11 13.53
CA GLU A 13 -1.93 1.01 13.76
C GLU A 13 -2.66 -0.34 13.84
N GLN A 14 -3.74 -0.41 14.62
CA GLN A 14 -4.53 -1.62 14.79
C GLN A 14 -5.07 -2.12 13.44
N ILE A 15 -5.65 -1.23 12.62
CA ILE A 15 -6.22 -1.60 11.32
C ILE A 15 -5.14 -2.12 10.38
N LEU A 16 -4.00 -1.44 10.29
CA LEU A 16 -2.91 -1.86 9.42
C LEU A 16 -2.33 -3.21 9.86
N LEU A 17 -2.10 -3.42 11.17
CA LEU A 17 -1.58 -4.69 11.68
C LEU A 17 -2.57 -5.84 11.55
N ALA A 18 -3.88 -5.59 11.67
CA ALA A 18 -4.91 -6.59 11.46
C ALA A 18 -5.04 -7.00 9.98
N HIS A 19 -4.58 -6.16 9.04
CA HIS A 19 -4.71 -6.40 7.60
C HIS A 19 -3.37 -6.17 6.87
N PRO A 20 -2.39 -7.09 7.00
CA PRO A 20 -1.04 -6.95 6.47
C PRO A 20 -0.93 -7.10 4.94
N ARG A 21 -1.90 -6.60 4.18
CA ARG A 21 -1.97 -6.74 2.71
C ARG A 21 -1.12 -5.72 1.96
N THR A 22 -0.87 -4.54 2.53
CA THR A 22 -0.10 -3.48 1.87
C THR A 22 1.31 -3.35 2.42
N ARG A 23 2.19 -2.75 1.62
CA ARG A 23 3.53 -2.33 2.06
C ARG A 23 3.52 -1.48 3.33
N TYR A 24 2.49 -0.67 3.55
CA TYR A 24 2.37 0.17 4.75
C TYR A 24 2.26 -0.68 6.01
N ALA A 25 1.41 -1.71 5.97
CA ALA A 25 1.23 -2.63 7.08
C ALA A 25 2.47 -3.50 7.33
N LYS A 26 3.10 -4.02 6.27
CA LYS A 26 4.34 -4.82 6.36
C LYS A 26 5.49 -4.01 6.97
N VAL A 27 5.64 -2.76 6.55
CA VAL A 27 6.66 -1.85 7.11
C VAL A 27 6.31 -1.47 8.55
N LEU A 28 5.04 -1.20 8.88
CA LEU A 28 4.62 -0.95 10.25
C LEU A 28 4.92 -2.14 11.17
N GLU A 29 4.63 -3.35 10.74
CA GLU A 29 4.96 -4.57 11.49
C GLU A 29 6.46 -4.66 11.75
N GLY A 30 7.28 -4.43 10.72
CA GLY A 30 8.73 -4.38 10.87
C GLY A 30 9.19 -3.28 11.85
N MET A 31 8.59 -2.09 11.79
CA MET A 31 8.89 -0.98 12.72
C MET A 31 8.57 -1.38 14.17
N LYS A 32 7.43 -2.04 14.41
CA LYS A 32 7.05 -2.54 15.75
C LYS A 32 8.01 -3.63 16.27
N ARG A 33 8.67 -4.35 15.36
CA ARG A 33 9.72 -5.33 15.66
C ARG A 33 11.12 -4.72 15.75
N ASN A 34 11.25 -3.41 15.65
CA ASN A 34 12.53 -2.67 15.63
C ASN A 34 13.49 -3.13 14.52
N LEU A 35 12.96 -3.62 13.39
CA LEU A 35 13.80 -3.99 12.25
C LEU A 35 14.31 -2.74 11.54
N THR A 36 15.52 -2.83 10.99
CA THR A 36 16.12 -1.88 10.06
C THR A 36 15.51 -2.03 8.66
N ASP A 37 15.76 -1.05 7.79
CA ASP A 37 15.25 -1.09 6.42
C ASP A 37 15.87 -2.25 5.62
N ALA A 38 17.15 -2.56 5.87
CA ALA A 38 17.84 -3.70 5.27
C ALA A 38 17.24 -5.04 5.71
N GLU A 39 16.97 -5.23 7.00
CA GLU A 39 16.37 -6.46 7.51
C GLU A 39 14.96 -6.70 6.95
N MET A 40 14.17 -5.64 6.77
CA MET A 40 12.86 -5.73 6.13
C MET A 40 12.97 -6.08 4.64
N ALA A 41 13.90 -5.46 3.92
CA ALA A 41 14.15 -5.79 2.50
C ALA A 41 14.56 -7.27 2.35
N ASP A 42 15.46 -7.75 3.19
CA ASP A 42 15.87 -9.16 3.21
C ASP A 42 14.71 -10.10 3.56
N ALA A 43 13.85 -9.72 4.51
CA ALA A 43 12.65 -10.49 4.85
C ALA A 43 11.66 -10.57 3.68
N ALA A 44 11.50 -9.47 2.93
CA ALA A 44 10.64 -9.42 1.76
C ALA A 44 11.18 -10.29 0.61
N VAL A 45 12.50 -10.34 0.40
CA VAL A 45 13.14 -11.28 -0.53
C VAL A 45 12.83 -12.73 -0.15
N ARG A 46 12.98 -13.10 1.13
CA ARG A 46 12.64 -14.44 1.63
C ARG A 46 11.15 -14.78 1.48
N ALA A 47 10.28 -13.78 1.51
CA ALA A 47 8.84 -13.93 1.31
C ALA A 47 8.41 -13.96 -0.18
N GLY A 48 9.35 -13.88 -1.13
CA GLY A 48 9.05 -13.88 -2.57
C GLY A 48 8.55 -12.53 -3.11
N GLU A 49 8.74 -11.45 -2.36
CA GLU A 49 8.30 -10.09 -2.70
C GLU A 49 9.48 -9.11 -2.63
N PRO A 50 10.47 -9.22 -3.54
CA PRO A 50 11.68 -8.41 -3.46
C PRO A 50 11.37 -6.90 -3.55
N VAL A 51 11.95 -6.13 -2.63
CA VAL A 51 11.82 -4.68 -2.53
C VAL A 51 13.17 -4.09 -2.11
N THR A 52 13.50 -2.91 -2.62
CA THR A 52 14.78 -2.26 -2.30
C THR A 52 14.76 -1.60 -0.92
N VAL A 53 15.93 -1.42 -0.32
CA VAL A 53 16.10 -0.77 0.99
C VAL A 53 15.59 0.66 0.95
N GLU A 54 15.86 1.41 -0.13
CA GLU A 54 15.40 2.78 -0.33
C GLU A 54 13.88 2.84 -0.35
N ARG A 55 13.23 1.85 -0.99
CA ARG A 55 11.79 1.78 -1.05
C ARG A 55 11.17 1.48 0.31
N ILE A 56 11.81 0.65 1.14
CA ILE A 56 11.40 0.46 2.53
C ILE A 56 11.55 1.76 3.32
N ALA A 57 12.66 2.48 3.17
CA ALA A 57 12.91 3.74 3.86
C ALA A 57 11.87 4.82 3.52
N GLU A 58 11.49 4.92 2.24
CA GLU A 58 10.40 5.79 1.79
C GLU A 58 9.07 5.43 2.47
N VAL A 59 8.69 4.16 2.44
CA VAL A 59 7.43 3.70 3.04
C VAL A 59 7.45 3.92 4.55
N ARG A 60 8.57 3.65 5.22
CA ARG A 60 8.74 3.91 6.65
C ARG A 60 8.50 5.39 6.96
N ARG A 61 9.08 6.30 6.18
CA ARG A 61 8.89 7.74 6.34
C ARG A 61 7.42 8.11 6.24
N ILE A 62 6.70 7.58 5.25
CA ILE A 62 5.26 7.83 5.07
C ILE A 62 4.43 7.30 6.24
N VAL A 63 4.74 6.09 6.73
CA VAL A 63 4.08 5.51 7.90
C VAL A 63 4.33 6.39 9.12
N SER A 64 5.59 6.77 9.40
CA SER A 64 5.94 7.68 10.50
C SER A 64 5.22 9.02 10.40
N GLN A 65 5.26 9.69 9.24
CA GLN A 65 4.56 10.96 9.02
C GLN A 65 3.07 10.83 9.30
N THR A 66 2.43 9.75 8.85
CA THR A 66 0.99 9.52 9.08
C THR A 66 0.68 9.31 10.56
N LEU A 67 1.47 8.49 11.26
CA LEU A 67 1.27 8.23 12.68
C LEU A 67 1.54 9.48 13.53
N ASP A 68 2.52 10.29 13.11
CA ASP A 68 2.87 11.58 13.74
C ASP A 68 1.98 12.75 13.30
N ASP A 69 0.92 12.47 12.54
CA ASP A 69 -0.07 13.44 12.08
C ASP A 69 0.50 14.60 11.23
N HIS A 70 1.54 14.30 10.46
CA HIS A 70 2.17 15.21 9.51
C HIS A 70 1.70 14.96 8.08
N VAL A 71 1.36 16.03 7.37
CA VAL A 71 1.03 15.96 5.93
C VAL A 71 2.33 15.94 5.13
N ALA A 72 2.42 15.00 4.20
CA ALA A 72 3.58 14.81 3.34
C ALA A 72 3.77 15.97 2.35
N THR A 73 4.95 16.02 1.74
CA THR A 73 5.26 16.97 0.65
C THR A 73 4.48 16.63 -0.63
N ARG A 74 4.42 17.56 -1.59
CA ARG A 74 3.75 17.33 -2.88
C ARG A 74 4.25 16.06 -3.60
N SER A 75 5.55 15.82 -3.62
CA SER A 75 6.15 14.63 -4.25
C SER A 75 5.78 13.31 -3.56
N GLU A 76 5.42 13.37 -2.28
CA GLU A 76 5.06 12.21 -1.45
C GLU A 76 3.54 12.07 -1.28
N ALA A 77 2.76 13.02 -1.80
CA ALA A 77 1.33 13.15 -1.52
C ALA A 77 0.54 11.90 -1.94
N GLU A 78 0.78 11.36 -3.13
CA GLU A 78 0.11 10.15 -3.61
C GLU A 78 0.50 8.91 -2.78
N MET A 79 1.74 8.86 -2.27
CA MET A 79 2.19 7.75 -1.43
C MET A 79 1.50 7.78 -0.07
N GLN A 80 1.44 8.96 0.57
CA GLN A 80 0.71 9.10 1.84
C GLN A 80 -0.79 8.91 1.64
N ALA A 81 -1.35 9.43 0.55
CA ALA A 81 -2.76 9.21 0.21
C ALA A 81 -3.05 7.73 0.04
N GLY A 82 -2.13 6.94 -0.52
CA GLY A 82 -2.28 5.49 -0.61
C GLY A 82 -2.50 4.80 0.76
N LEU A 83 -1.87 5.29 1.83
CA LEU A 83 -2.10 4.78 3.20
C LEU A 83 -3.49 5.17 3.70
N TYR A 84 -3.89 6.43 3.57
CA TYR A 84 -5.23 6.86 3.98
C TYR A 84 -6.34 6.18 3.18
N ARG A 85 -6.15 5.99 1.88
CA ARG A 85 -7.05 5.24 1.01
C ARG A 85 -7.10 3.76 1.39
N GLU A 86 -6.00 3.20 1.91
CA GLU A 86 -5.99 1.84 2.46
C GLU A 86 -6.94 1.74 3.66
N LEU A 87 -6.87 2.69 4.59
CA LEU A 87 -7.74 2.73 5.76
C LEU A 87 -9.23 2.83 5.39
N LEU A 88 -9.57 3.53 4.31
CA LEU A 88 -10.94 3.64 3.82
C LEU A 88 -11.56 2.33 3.34
N ASN A 89 -10.80 1.24 3.19
CA ASN A 89 -11.35 -0.09 2.90
C ASN A 89 -11.95 -0.76 4.15
N TYR A 90 -11.71 -0.22 5.34
CA TYR A 90 -12.10 -0.80 6.61
C TYR A 90 -13.12 0.06 7.35
N ARG A 91 -13.74 -0.53 8.38
CA ARG A 91 -14.58 0.22 9.29
C ARG A 91 -13.70 1.08 10.19
N LEU A 92 -13.92 2.39 10.14
CA LEU A 92 -13.26 3.39 10.98
C LEU A 92 -14.26 3.93 12.01
N SER A 93 -13.77 4.35 13.17
CA SER A 93 -14.50 5.23 14.07
C SER A 93 -14.88 6.54 13.36
N PRO A 94 -15.95 7.22 13.78
CA PRO A 94 -16.33 8.50 13.20
C PRO A 94 -15.19 9.52 13.20
N GLU A 95 -14.42 9.58 14.29
CA GLU A 95 -13.30 10.49 14.49
C GLU A 95 -12.15 10.17 13.54
N THR A 96 -11.74 8.90 13.44
CA THR A 96 -10.68 8.47 12.52
C THR A 96 -11.13 8.65 11.06
N ARG A 97 -12.40 8.39 10.74
CA ARG A 97 -12.94 8.65 9.40
C ARG A 97 -12.85 10.13 9.04
N GLN A 98 -13.25 11.03 9.93
CA GLN A 98 -13.17 12.47 9.71
C GLN A 98 -11.72 12.90 9.52
N HIS A 99 -10.81 12.37 10.34
CA HIS A 99 -9.37 12.63 10.22
C HIS A 99 -8.83 12.19 8.85
N VAL A 100 -9.09 10.95 8.44
CA VAL A 100 -8.66 10.38 7.16
C VAL A 100 -9.16 11.21 5.98
N ILE A 101 -10.44 11.60 5.98
CA ILE A 101 -11.02 12.44 4.92
C ILE A 101 -10.36 13.82 4.89
N THR A 102 -10.09 14.40 6.05
CA THR A 102 -9.43 15.71 6.17
C THR A 102 -8.01 15.66 5.58
N ARG A 103 -7.22 14.64 5.95
CA ARG A 103 -5.86 14.45 5.45
C ARG A 103 -5.83 14.16 3.95
N LEU A 104 -6.73 13.33 3.43
CA LEU A 104 -6.87 13.11 1.99
C LEU A 104 -7.22 14.39 1.22
N THR A 105 -8.07 15.24 1.80
CA THR A 105 -8.44 16.53 1.20
C THR A 105 -7.24 17.48 1.13
N GLN A 106 -6.43 17.53 2.19
CA GLN A 106 -5.19 18.32 2.23
C GLN A 106 -4.17 17.80 1.21
N LEU A 107 -4.00 16.48 1.10
CA LEU A 107 -3.10 15.87 0.12
C LEU A 107 -3.55 16.17 -1.32
N ARG A 108 -4.86 16.14 -1.59
CA ARG A 108 -5.39 16.53 -2.90
C ARG A 108 -5.22 18.01 -3.22
N ALA A 109 -5.19 18.88 -2.20
CA ALA A 109 -4.86 20.29 -2.41
C ALA A 109 -3.38 20.47 -2.81
N LEU A 110 -2.48 19.60 -2.34
CA LEU A 110 -1.06 19.59 -2.75
C LEU A 110 -0.87 18.98 -4.14
N ASP A 111 -1.56 17.88 -4.43
CA ASP A 111 -1.56 17.21 -5.73
C ASP A 111 -2.98 16.82 -6.16
N PRO A 112 -3.56 17.51 -7.16
CA PRO A 112 -4.90 17.22 -7.66
C PRO A 112 -5.11 15.80 -8.20
N ALA A 113 -4.04 15.07 -8.51
CA ALA A 113 -4.13 13.67 -8.96
C ALA A 113 -4.53 12.70 -7.83
N VAL A 114 -4.42 13.12 -6.57
CA VAL A 114 -4.75 12.31 -5.40
C VAL A 114 -6.22 11.92 -5.40
N LYS A 115 -6.47 10.62 -5.35
CA LYS A 115 -7.82 10.05 -5.26
C LYS A 115 -8.34 10.11 -3.82
N LEU A 116 -9.63 10.39 -3.66
CA LEU A 116 -10.32 10.35 -2.36
C LEU A 116 -11.06 9.04 -2.08
N THR A 117 -11.10 8.14 -3.05
CA THR A 117 -11.80 6.85 -2.93
C THR A 117 -10.92 5.82 -2.24
N PRO A 118 -11.51 4.78 -1.62
CA PRO A 118 -10.76 3.65 -1.09
C PRO A 118 -9.74 3.11 -2.09
N LEU A 119 -8.67 2.51 -1.57
CA LEU A 119 -7.61 1.95 -2.39
C LEU A 119 -8.14 0.78 -3.26
N GLY A 120 -9.13 0.04 -2.76
CA GLY A 120 -9.67 -1.15 -3.39
C GLY A 120 -8.78 -2.37 -3.17
N ASP A 121 -8.97 -3.41 -3.97
CA ASP A 121 -8.09 -4.57 -4.00
C ASP A 121 -6.85 -4.25 -4.85
N VAL A 122 -5.73 -4.04 -4.18
CA VAL A 122 -4.46 -3.75 -4.86
C VAL A 122 -3.38 -4.71 -4.35
N ARG A 123 -2.77 -5.46 -5.27
CA ARG A 123 -1.60 -6.30 -5.01
C ARG A 123 -0.35 -5.40 -4.96
N LEU A 124 -0.14 -4.70 -3.86
CA LEU A 124 1.01 -3.80 -3.69
C LEU A 124 2.23 -4.56 -3.17
N GLY A 125 3.06 -5.09 -4.08
CA GLY A 125 4.32 -5.75 -3.71
C GLY A 125 4.91 -6.65 -4.79
N ALA A 126 4.10 -7.06 -5.76
CA ALA A 126 4.59 -7.77 -6.92
C ALA A 126 4.66 -6.79 -8.11
N ASN A 127 5.86 -6.52 -8.60
CA ASN A 127 6.03 -6.31 -10.04
C ASN A 127 5.54 -7.54 -10.85
N GLY A 128 5.10 -8.62 -10.18
CA GLY A 128 4.18 -9.60 -10.72
C GLY A 128 2.81 -8.97 -11.03
N SER A 129 2.77 -8.19 -12.10
CA SER A 129 1.82 -8.57 -13.12
C SER A 129 2.13 -10.04 -13.43
N THR A 130 1.34 -10.97 -12.89
CA THR A 130 0.84 -11.95 -13.83
C THR A 130 0.12 -11.09 -14.86
N ARG A 131 0.83 -10.75 -15.95
CA ARG A 131 0.18 -10.46 -17.22
C ARG A 131 -0.95 -11.49 -17.27
N PRO A 132 -2.24 -11.10 -17.35
CA PRO A 132 -3.29 -12.10 -17.50
C PRO A 132 -2.78 -13.02 -18.60
N GLU A 133 -2.55 -14.30 -18.25
CA GLU A 133 -2.11 -15.29 -19.23
C GLU A 133 -3.09 -15.10 -20.39
N GLN A 134 -2.57 -14.61 -21.52
CA GLN A 134 -3.40 -14.55 -22.70
C GLN A 134 -3.85 -16.00 -22.87
N PRO A 135 -5.16 -16.29 -22.87
CA PRO A 135 -5.62 -17.64 -23.05
C PRO A 135 -4.92 -18.15 -24.30
N GLU A 136 -4.18 -19.25 -24.17
CA GLU A 136 -3.46 -19.86 -25.27
C GLU A 136 -4.47 -20.08 -26.41
N VAL A 137 -4.32 -19.30 -27.49
CA VAL A 137 -5.22 -19.42 -28.63
C VAL A 137 -4.82 -20.69 -29.35
N VAL A 138 -5.60 -21.75 -29.13
CA VAL A 138 -5.45 -23.03 -29.82
C VAL A 138 -5.89 -22.84 -31.29
N CYS A 139 -5.03 -23.18 -32.27
CA CYS A 139 -5.42 -23.23 -33.70
C CYS A 139 -6.59 -24.22 -33.84
N GLN A 140 -7.73 -23.79 -34.40
CA GLN A 140 -8.91 -24.64 -34.60
C GLN A 140 -8.65 -25.74 -35.65
N ASP A 141 -7.60 -25.61 -36.46
CA ASP A 141 -7.27 -26.54 -37.52
C ASP A 141 -6.35 -27.69 -37.06
N CYS A 142 -5.41 -27.42 -36.15
CA CYS A 142 -4.42 -28.43 -35.68
C CYS A 142 -4.51 -28.74 -34.19
N TYR A 143 -5.37 -28.05 -33.43
CA TYR A 143 -5.55 -28.20 -31.99
C TYR A 143 -4.26 -28.00 -31.15
N GLN A 144 -3.27 -27.29 -31.68
CA GLN A 144 -2.03 -26.93 -31.00
C GLN A 144 -1.93 -25.42 -30.76
N VAL A 145 -1.08 -25.02 -29.81
CA VAL A 145 -0.80 -23.61 -29.47
C VAL A 145 0.38 -23.12 -30.32
N HIS A 146 0.09 -22.30 -31.33
CA HIS A 146 1.13 -21.70 -32.17
C HIS A 146 0.63 -20.38 -32.82
N ALA A 147 1.55 -19.56 -33.32
CA ALA A 147 1.26 -18.24 -33.88
C ALA A 147 0.84 -18.27 -35.37
N GLY A 148 -0.12 -19.13 -35.72
CA GLY A 148 -0.70 -19.17 -37.07
C GLY A 148 0.10 -19.95 -38.14
N GLU A 149 1.26 -20.52 -37.80
CA GLU A 149 1.96 -21.50 -38.64
C GLU A 149 1.36 -22.91 -38.44
N CYS A 150 0.13 -23.18 -38.91
CA CYS A 150 -0.38 -24.56 -38.93
C CYS A 150 0.33 -25.25 -40.14
N LEU A 151 1.21 -26.23 -39.90
CA LEU A 151 1.92 -27.03 -40.94
C LEU A 151 0.98 -28.01 -41.65
#